data_AF-A0A1B7HQY6-F1
#
_entry.id   AF-A0A1B7HQY6-F1
#
_cell.length_a   1.000
_cell.length_b   1.000
_cell.length_c   1.000
_cell.angle_alpha   90.00
_cell.angle_beta   90.00
_cell.angle_gamma   90.00
#
_symmetry.space_group_name_H-M   'P 1'
#
loop_
_entity.id
_entity.type
_entity.pdbx_description
1 polymer ?
#
loop_
_entity_poly.entity_id
_entity_poly.type
_entity_poly.pdbx_seq_one_letter_code
_entity_poly.pdbx_strand_id
1 'polypeptide(L)'
;MFKLILLFFFFVSCNALAVLDKFVGCFSSDSKKVNVKFVGVYDDSIPLSYVKYKNSQQFIPLLFSKKVEEDVGDGRPAEMTTTWLEVVDGKLSGQYTILSQGARFYSFSYKGKSGKIITMNENIDAYNDDRTDCIWK
;
A
#
# COMPACT_ATOMS: atom_id res chain seq x y z
N MET A 1 23.65 41.32 30.22
CA MET A 1 24.06 40.17 29.37
C MET A 1 23.07 38.99 29.43
N PHE A 2 22.37 38.74 30.54
CA PHE A 2 21.37 37.64 30.64
C PHE A 2 20.09 37.82 29.79
N LYS A 3 19.71 39.06 29.44
CA LYS A 3 18.52 39.34 28.61
C LYS A 3 18.68 39.00 27.12
N LEU A 4 19.91 38.88 26.62
CA LEU A 4 20.16 38.58 25.20
C LEU A 4 20.15 37.06 24.90
N ILE A 5 20.34 36.23 25.93
CA ILE A 5 20.34 34.76 25.80
C ILE A 5 18.91 34.21 25.70
N LEU A 6 17.92 34.88 26.32
CA LEU A 6 16.53 34.43 26.27
C LEU A 6 15.87 34.59 24.88
N LEU A 7 16.41 35.45 24.00
CA LEU A 7 15.83 35.66 22.67
C LEU A 7 16.25 34.60 21.64
N PHE A 8 17.28 33.81 21.92
CA PHE A 8 17.79 32.81 20.96
C PHE A 8 17.03 31.47 21.03
N PHE A 9 16.24 31.24 22.08
CA PHE A 9 15.49 29.98 22.25
C PHE A 9 14.14 29.95 21.52
N PHE A 10 13.71 31.05 20.90
CA PHE A 10 12.38 31.14 20.26
C PHE A 10 12.33 30.68 18.80
N PHE A 11 13.45 30.24 18.22
CA PHE A 11 13.54 29.82 16.81
C PHE A 11 13.83 28.33 16.60
N VAL A 12 13.85 27.52 17.65
CA VAL A 12 13.95 26.06 17.48
C VAL A 12 12.56 25.52 17.19
N SER A 13 12.15 25.61 15.93
CA SER A 13 10.98 24.89 15.41
C SER A 13 11.27 23.40 15.55
N CYS A 14 10.70 22.77 16.57
CA CYS A 14 10.73 21.33 16.74
C CYS A 14 9.85 20.72 15.64
N ASN A 15 10.43 20.46 14.47
CA ASN A 15 9.74 19.73 13.41
C ASN A 15 9.56 18.29 13.91
N ALA A 16 8.38 17.99 14.43
CA ALA A 16 7.97 16.62 14.66
C ALA A 16 7.87 15.94 13.30
N LEU A 17 8.85 15.12 12.94
CA LEU A 17 8.75 14.23 11.78
C LEU A 17 7.78 13.11 12.17
N ALA A 18 6.54 13.21 11.72
CA ALA A 18 5.62 12.08 11.74
C ALA A 18 6.14 11.05 10.74
N VAL A 19 6.65 9.93 11.25
CA VAL A 19 7.03 8.77 10.43
C VAL A 19 5.73 8.09 10.03
N LEU A 20 5.38 8.21 8.76
CA LEU A 20 4.22 7.54 8.19
C LEU A 20 4.61 6.11 7.83
N ASP A 21 4.00 5.13 8.51
CA ASP A 21 4.25 3.72 8.21
C ASP A 21 3.60 3.35 6.88
N LYS A 22 4.44 2.90 5.96
CA LYS A 22 4.03 2.47 4.62
C LYS A 22 4.45 1.03 4.44
N PHE A 23 3.60 0.29 3.73
CA PHE A 23 3.93 -1.04 3.27
C PHE A 23 3.75 -1.11 1.76
N VAL A 24 4.64 -1.84 1.10
CA VAL A 24 4.69 -1.94 -0.36
C VAL A 24 4.53 -3.39 -0.78
N GLY A 25 3.72 -3.60 -1.81
CA GLY A 25 3.55 -4.87 -2.49
C GLY A 25 3.90 -4.74 -3.97
N CYS A 26 4.81 -5.56 -4.48
CA CYS A 26 5.15 -5.61 -5.90
C CYS A 26 4.47 -6.82 -6.55
N PHE A 27 3.59 -6.58 -7.52
CA PHE A 27 2.77 -7.63 -8.13
C PHE A 27 2.94 -7.71 -9.64
N SER A 28 2.92 -8.93 -10.17
CA SER A 28 2.93 -9.18 -11.62
C SER A 28 1.87 -10.20 -11.99
N SER A 29 1.18 -9.99 -13.11
CA SER A 29 0.37 -11.05 -13.74
C SER A 29 1.26 -12.20 -14.21
N ASP A 30 0.70 -13.38 -14.41
CA ASP A 30 1.44 -14.56 -14.90
C ASP A 30 2.13 -14.30 -16.24
N SER A 31 1.44 -13.59 -17.15
CA SER A 31 2.01 -13.18 -18.44
C SER A 31 3.11 -12.10 -18.36
N LYS A 32 3.37 -11.56 -17.15
CA LYS A 32 4.26 -10.42 -16.87
C LYS A 32 3.94 -9.12 -17.61
N LYS A 33 2.84 -9.05 -18.36
CA LYS A 33 2.38 -7.86 -19.09
C LYS A 33 1.81 -6.78 -18.15
N VAL A 34 1.21 -7.20 -17.03
CA VAL A 34 0.70 -6.30 -16.00
C VAL A 34 1.61 -6.36 -14.80
N ASN A 35 2.09 -5.20 -14.35
CA ASN A 35 2.92 -5.03 -13.16
C ASN A 35 2.37 -3.86 -12.35
N VAL A 36 2.10 -4.10 -11.07
CA VAL A 36 1.40 -3.17 -10.19
C VAL A 36 2.14 -3.08 -8.87
N LYS A 37 2.52 -1.85 -8.48
CA LYS A 37 2.92 -1.53 -7.12
C LYS A 37 1.65 -1.21 -6.33
N PHE A 38 1.42 -1.90 -5.24
CA PHE A 38 0.48 -1.52 -4.20
C PHE A 38 1.23 -0.80 -3.09
N VAL A 39 0.66 0.28 -2.58
CA VAL A 39 1.18 0.95 -1.38
C VAL A 39 0.00 1.17 -0.46
N GLY A 40 0.10 0.62 0.74
CA GLY A 40 -0.77 1.00 1.82
C GLY A 40 -0.03 1.87 2.83
N VAL A 41 -0.79 2.77 3.42
CA VAL A 41 -0.35 3.82 4.31
C VAL A 41 -1.19 3.68 5.57
N TYR A 42 -0.51 3.44 6.69
CA TYR A 42 -1.13 3.37 7.99
C TYR A 42 -0.85 4.67 8.74
N ASP A 43 -1.93 5.40 9.02
CA ASP A 43 -2.00 6.48 9.99
C ASP A 43 -3.09 6.07 10.99
N ASP A 44 -2.90 6.33 12.30
CA ASP A 44 -3.53 5.73 13.50
C ASP A 44 -5.01 5.29 13.43
N SER A 45 -5.78 5.78 12.47
CA SER A 45 -7.19 5.41 12.25
C SER A 45 -7.69 5.43 10.79
N ILE A 46 -6.84 5.80 9.80
CA ILE A 46 -7.29 5.98 8.42
C ILE A 46 -6.55 5.03 7.47
N PRO A 47 -7.23 3.98 6.95
CA PRO A 47 -6.64 3.11 5.94
C PRO A 47 -6.57 3.84 4.60
N LEU A 48 -5.36 4.25 4.21
CA LEU A 48 -5.10 4.87 2.91
C LEU A 48 -4.32 3.90 2.03
N SER A 49 -4.64 3.85 0.75
CA SER A 49 -3.88 3.02 -0.20
C SER A 49 -3.97 3.56 -1.62
N TYR A 50 -3.02 3.16 -2.43
CA TYR A 50 -3.03 3.39 -3.86
C TYR A 50 -2.31 2.27 -4.60
N VAL A 51 -2.55 2.22 -5.91
CA VAL A 51 -1.76 1.39 -6.82
C VAL A 51 -1.06 2.26 -7.87
N LYS A 52 0.08 1.79 -8.37
CA LYS A 52 0.78 2.39 -9.51
C LYS A 52 1.23 1.30 -10.46
N TYR A 53 0.74 1.34 -11.69
CA TYR A 53 1.17 0.44 -12.75
C TYR A 53 2.58 0.80 -13.24
N LYS A 54 3.41 -0.19 -13.58
CA LYS A 54 4.80 0.00 -14.06
C LYS A 54 4.94 1.08 -15.12
N ASN A 55 4.04 1.09 -16.10
CA ASN A 55 4.09 2.01 -17.24
C ASN A 55 3.22 3.27 -17.05
N SER A 56 2.66 3.50 -15.85
CA SER A 56 1.85 4.67 -15.55
C SER A 56 2.65 5.71 -14.76
N GLN A 57 2.51 6.98 -15.15
CA GLN A 57 3.03 8.09 -14.36
C GLN A 57 2.11 8.42 -13.17
N GLN A 58 0.83 8.10 -13.27
CA GLN A 58 -0.19 8.40 -12.28
C GLN A 58 -0.42 7.19 -11.37
N PHE A 59 -0.61 7.47 -10.07
CA PHE A 59 -1.17 6.50 -9.14
C PHE A 59 -2.69 6.51 -9.23
N ILE A 60 -3.32 5.42 -8.78
CA ILE A 60 -4.77 5.32 -8.67
C ILE A 60 -5.10 5.17 -7.17
N PRO A 61 -5.84 6.12 -6.57
CA PRO A 61 -6.22 6.02 -5.18
C PRO A 61 -7.21 4.88 -4.95
N LEU A 62 -7.11 4.27 -3.78
CA LEU A 62 -7.95 3.17 -3.34
C LEU A 62 -8.73 3.56 -2.10
N LEU A 63 -10.04 3.34 -2.14
CA LEU A 63 -10.92 3.51 -0.98
C LEU A 63 -11.05 2.17 -0.25
N PHE A 64 -10.79 2.15 1.05
CA PHE A 64 -11.01 0.96 1.87
C PHE A 64 -12.48 0.55 1.85
N SER A 65 -12.76 -0.73 1.61
CA SER A 65 -14.13 -1.26 1.62
C SER A 65 -14.36 -2.24 2.75
N LYS A 66 -13.48 -3.24 2.90
CA LYS A 66 -13.67 -4.31 3.88
C LYS A 66 -12.34 -4.94 4.26
N LYS A 67 -12.26 -5.42 5.50
CA LYS A 67 -11.29 -6.42 5.94
C LYS A 67 -12.04 -7.61 6.54
N VAL A 68 -11.56 -8.81 6.26
CA VAL A 68 -11.94 -10.05 6.95
C VAL A 68 -10.64 -10.64 7.51
N GLU A 69 -10.67 -11.02 8.79
CA GLU A 69 -9.56 -11.67 9.46
C GLU A 69 -9.97 -13.10 9.79
N GLU A 70 -9.13 -14.07 9.45
CA GLU A 70 -9.36 -15.49 9.70
C GLU A 70 -8.22 -16.05 10.55
N ASP A 71 -8.57 -16.62 11.71
CA ASP A 71 -7.62 -17.34 12.55
C ASP A 71 -7.38 -18.73 11.94
N VAL A 72 -6.13 -18.98 11.59
CA VAL A 72 -5.69 -20.24 10.98
C VAL A 72 -5.18 -21.26 12.00
N GLY A 73 -5.22 -20.93 13.30
CA GLY A 73 -4.73 -21.79 14.38
C GLY A 73 -3.21 -21.87 14.47
N ASP A 74 -2.73 -22.74 15.36
CA ASP A 74 -1.30 -23.10 15.54
C ASP A 74 -0.35 -21.92 15.85
N GLY A 75 -0.86 -20.82 16.40
CA GLY A 75 -0.05 -19.64 16.75
C GLY A 75 0.50 -18.88 15.53
N ARG A 76 -0.04 -19.14 14.33
CA ARG A 76 0.33 -18.41 13.12
C ARG A 76 -0.36 -17.03 13.09
N PRO A 77 0.21 -16.04 12.40
CA PRO A 77 -0.49 -14.79 12.15
C PRO A 77 -1.81 -15.04 11.42
N ALA A 78 -2.85 -14.28 11.77
CA ALA A 78 -4.15 -14.36 11.09
C ALA A 78 -4.01 -14.06 9.59
N GLU A 79 -4.82 -14.74 8.79
CA GLU A 79 -4.98 -14.41 7.38
C GLU A 79 -5.91 -13.20 7.25
N MET A 80 -5.49 -12.26 6.42
CA MET A 80 -6.20 -10.99 6.20
C MET A 80 -6.63 -10.92 4.76
N THR A 81 -7.93 -10.88 4.51
CA THR A 81 -8.50 -10.52 3.22
C THR A 81 -8.97 -9.08 3.24
N THR A 82 -8.33 -8.21 2.46
CA THR A 82 -8.74 -6.80 2.32
C THR A 82 -9.32 -6.52 0.93
N THR A 83 -10.39 -5.73 0.91
CA THR A 83 -11.02 -5.25 -0.32
C THR A 83 -10.89 -3.74 -0.41
N TRP A 84 -10.44 -3.28 -1.57
CA TRP A 84 -10.21 -1.87 -1.89
C TRP A 84 -10.95 -1.50 -3.16
N LEU A 85 -11.59 -0.33 -3.20
CA LEU A 85 -12.29 0.16 -4.38
C LEU A 85 -11.39 1.11 -5.15
N GLU A 86 -11.25 0.88 -6.44
CA GLU A 86 -10.47 1.71 -7.34
C GLU A 86 -11.24 2.98 -7.70
N VAL A 87 -10.63 4.16 -7.52
CA VAL A 87 -11.24 5.44 -7.87
C VAL A 87 -10.48 6.09 -9.02
N VAL A 88 -11.14 6.25 -10.17
CA VAL A 88 -10.59 6.92 -11.36
C VAL A 88 -11.53 8.04 -11.75
N ASP A 89 -11.01 9.25 -11.93
CA ASP A 89 -11.79 10.46 -12.26
C ASP A 89 -13.02 10.67 -11.35
N GLY A 90 -12.83 10.42 -10.05
CA GLY A 90 -13.88 10.56 -9.03
C GLY A 90 -14.96 9.47 -9.07
N LYS A 91 -14.79 8.41 -9.88
CA LYS A 91 -15.75 7.31 -10.01
C LYS A 91 -15.11 6.00 -9.57
N LEU A 92 -15.88 5.16 -8.88
CA LEU A 92 -15.49 3.77 -8.62
C LEU A 92 -15.31 3.06 -9.96
N SER A 93 -14.20 2.39 -10.24
CA SER A 93 -13.88 1.78 -11.56
C SER A 93 -13.59 0.28 -11.51
N GLY A 94 -13.33 -0.24 -10.32
CA GLY A 94 -13.09 -1.65 -10.06
C GLY A 94 -12.82 -1.87 -8.58
N GLN A 95 -12.37 -3.07 -8.23
CA GLN A 95 -11.94 -3.39 -6.88
C GLN A 95 -10.72 -4.30 -6.89
N TYR A 96 -9.89 -4.16 -5.86
CA TYR A 96 -8.81 -5.06 -5.55
C TYR A 96 -9.20 -5.92 -4.35
N THR A 97 -8.87 -7.20 -4.42
CA THR A 97 -8.93 -8.12 -3.28
C THR A 97 -7.53 -8.67 -3.03
N ILE A 98 -7.06 -8.53 -1.79
CA ILE A 98 -5.70 -8.86 -1.37
C ILE A 98 -5.79 -9.85 -0.20
N LEU A 99 -5.12 -10.99 -0.34
CA LEU A 99 -4.93 -11.94 0.75
C LEU A 99 -3.49 -11.83 1.25
N SER A 100 -3.31 -11.62 2.55
CA SER A 100 -2.01 -11.51 3.19
C SER A 100 -1.97 -12.23 4.54
N GLN A 101 -0.80 -12.73 4.93
CA GLN A 101 -0.57 -13.29 6.25
C GLN A 101 0.84 -12.91 6.71
N GLY A 102 0.96 -12.32 7.89
CA GLY A 102 2.23 -11.78 8.37
C GLY A 102 2.85 -10.82 7.36
N ALA A 103 4.09 -11.08 6.94
CA ALA A 103 4.84 -10.25 5.99
C ALA A 103 4.68 -10.69 4.51
N ARG A 104 3.69 -11.53 4.18
CA ARG A 104 3.53 -12.12 2.84
C ARG A 104 2.18 -11.79 2.22
N PHE A 105 2.18 -11.61 0.90
CA PHE A 105 0.99 -11.53 0.07
C PHE A 105 0.78 -12.86 -0.65
N TYR A 106 -0.38 -13.48 -0.42
CA TYR A 106 -0.76 -14.76 -1.04
C TYR A 106 -1.53 -14.57 -2.33
N SER A 107 -2.34 -13.51 -2.42
CA SER A 107 -3.01 -13.16 -3.67
C SER A 107 -3.25 -11.66 -3.81
N PHE A 108 -3.23 -11.19 -5.05
CA PHE A 108 -3.60 -9.83 -5.40
C PHE A 108 -4.42 -9.89 -6.69
N SER A 109 -5.71 -9.59 -6.60
CA SER A 109 -6.62 -9.67 -7.74
C SER A 109 -7.33 -8.34 -7.97
N TYR A 110 -7.53 -8.00 -9.24
CA TYR A 110 -8.33 -6.87 -9.66
C TYR A 110 -9.58 -7.36 -10.39
N LYS A 111 -10.74 -6.79 -10.07
CA LYS A 111 -11.99 -6.97 -10.81
C LYS A 111 -12.47 -5.62 -11.33
N GLY A 112 -12.47 -5.45 -12.64
CA GLY A 112 -12.99 -4.25 -13.29
C GLY A 112 -14.52 -4.23 -13.34
N LYS A 113 -15.10 -3.05 -13.65
CA LYS A 113 -16.56 -2.88 -13.86
C LYS A 113 -17.20 -3.87 -14.83
N SER A 114 -16.48 -4.27 -15.88
CA SER A 114 -16.97 -5.24 -16.86
C SER A 114 -17.06 -6.66 -16.33
N GLY A 115 -16.61 -6.91 -15.09
CA GLY A 115 -16.50 -8.23 -14.49
C GLY A 115 -15.20 -8.96 -14.84
N LYS A 116 -14.35 -8.40 -15.72
CA LYS A 116 -13.03 -8.97 -16.03
C LYS A 116 -12.16 -9.00 -14.78
N ILE A 117 -11.56 -10.17 -14.51
CA ILE A 117 -10.66 -10.40 -13.40
C ILE A 117 -9.22 -10.51 -13.93
N ILE A 118 -8.28 -9.89 -13.21
CA ILE A 118 -6.84 -10.03 -13.41
C ILE A 118 -6.24 -10.48 -12.08
N THR A 119 -5.69 -11.68 -12.05
CA THR A 119 -4.92 -12.18 -10.90
C THR A 119 -3.45 -11.87 -11.09
N MET A 120 -2.80 -11.48 -10.00
CA MET A 120 -1.38 -11.17 -9.95
C MET A 120 -0.79 -11.83 -8.70
N ASN A 121 0.49 -12.20 -8.83
CA ASN A 121 1.27 -12.82 -7.77
C ASN A 121 2.33 -11.86 -7.28
N GLU A 122 2.74 -11.99 -6.01
CA GLU A 122 3.86 -11.24 -5.47
C GLU A 122 5.13 -11.52 -6.30
N ASN A 123 5.78 -10.46 -6.77
CA ASN A 123 7.02 -10.52 -7.50
C ASN A 123 8.17 -10.09 -6.59
N ILE A 124 8.77 -11.07 -5.91
CA ILE A 124 9.86 -10.86 -4.94
C ILE A 124 11.09 -10.20 -5.58
N ASP A 125 11.35 -10.48 -6.85
CA ASP A 125 12.54 -9.97 -7.54
C ASP A 125 12.40 -8.49 -7.96
N ALA A 126 11.19 -7.96 -7.90
CA ALA A 126 10.88 -6.58 -8.25
C ALA A 126 11.03 -5.61 -7.06
N TYR A 127 11.25 -6.08 -5.83
CA TYR A 127 11.52 -5.17 -4.72
C TYR A 127 12.94 -4.58 -4.82
N ASN A 128 13.10 -3.38 -4.29
CA ASN A 128 14.42 -2.88 -3.90
C ASN A 128 14.88 -3.55 -2.59
N ASP A 129 16.14 -3.34 -2.22
CA ASP A 129 16.80 -4.09 -1.13
C ASP A 129 16.09 -3.93 0.23
N ASP A 130 15.51 -2.76 0.50
CA ASP A 130 14.78 -2.46 1.75
C ASP A 130 13.26 -2.72 1.66
N ARG A 131 12.77 -3.21 0.53
CA ARG A 131 11.35 -3.50 0.24
C ARG A 131 10.42 -2.27 0.36
N THR A 132 10.96 -1.06 0.19
CA THR A 132 10.16 0.18 0.20
C THR A 132 9.70 0.64 -1.17
N ASP A 133 10.15 0.00 -2.26
CA ASP A 133 9.72 0.30 -3.62
C ASP A 133 9.81 -0.90 -4.58
N CYS A 134 9.16 -0.78 -5.75
CA CYS A 134 9.23 -1.74 -6.83
C CYS A 134 10.15 -1.26 -7.96
N ILE A 135 11.34 -1.86 -8.06
CA ILE A 135 12.28 -1.74 -9.17
C ILE A 135 12.00 -2.84 -10.20
N TRP A 136 11.14 -2.54 -11.16
CA TRP A 136 10.78 -3.50 -12.21
C TRP A 136 11.99 -3.84 -13.08
N LYS A 137 12.52 -5.06 -12.93
CA LYS A 137 13.55 -5.61 -13.82
C LYS A 137 12.95 -6.18 -15.09
#